data_AF-A0A9E0TYP1-F1
#
_entry.id   AF-A0A9E0TYP1-F1
#
_cell.length_a   1.000
_cell.length_b   1.000
_cell.length_c   1.000
_cell.angle_alpha   90.00
_cell.angle_beta   90.00
_cell.angle_gamma   90.00
#
_symmetry.space_group_name_H-M   'P 1'
#
loop_
_entity.id
_entity.type
_entity.pdbx_description
1 polymer ?
#
loop_
_entity_poly.entity_id
_entity_poly.type
_entity_poly.pdbx_seq_one_letter_code
_entity_poly.pdbx_strand_id
1 'polypeptide(L)'
;MGLLSGIYGIVLRIARLLKKPKTLPYKVISIGNITLGGTGKTPAVIALAEEAKRRGFQPCILTRGYKGKAKGPCFVTKGEEPLLDVSQAGDEAYLMSEALSGVVIIKCADRYEGGMFALNSQLLTLNSQLIFILDDGFQHCQLNRDKDIVLIDATNPFDNGKLFPEGRL
;
A
#
# COMPACT_ATOMS: atom_id res chain seq x y z
N MET A 1 -27.25 13.69 -4.26
CA MET A 1 -25.85 13.97 -3.89
C MET A 1 -25.80 15.38 -3.33
N GLY A 2 -25.28 15.61 -2.13
CA GLY A 2 -25.08 16.98 -1.66
C GLY A 2 -23.99 17.69 -2.49
N LEU A 3 -24.06 19.02 -2.53
CA LEU A 3 -23.18 19.86 -3.34
C LEU A 3 -21.70 19.63 -3.02
N LEU A 4 -21.39 19.37 -1.73
CA LEU A 4 -20.04 19.11 -1.23
C LEU A 4 -19.48 17.76 -1.71
N SER A 5 -20.29 16.71 -1.67
CA SER A 5 -19.94 15.38 -2.20
C SER A 5 -19.64 15.42 -3.71
N GLY A 6 -20.44 16.18 -4.48
CA GLY A 6 -20.23 16.38 -5.92
C GLY A 6 -18.94 17.13 -6.26
N ILE A 7 -18.65 18.24 -5.55
CA ILE A 7 -17.41 19.00 -5.72
C ILE A 7 -16.19 18.15 -5.37
N TYR A 8 -16.24 17.41 -4.26
CA TYR A 8 -15.15 16.51 -3.84
C TYR A 8 -14.86 15.44 -4.91
N GLY A 9 -15.90 14.80 -5.45
CA GLY A 9 -15.77 13.82 -6.53
C GLY A 9 -15.15 14.39 -7.81
N ILE A 10 -15.52 15.61 -8.21
CA ILE A 10 -14.95 16.29 -9.39
C ILE A 10 -13.47 16.61 -9.16
N VAL A 11 -13.12 17.16 -8.01
CA VAL A 11 -11.72 17.47 -7.66
C VAL A 11 -10.86 16.21 -7.67
N LEU A 12 -11.34 15.11 -7.08
CA LEU A 12 -10.64 13.82 -7.13
C LEU A 12 -10.46 13.30 -8.56
N ARG A 13 -11.48 13.43 -9.41
CA ARG A 13 -11.42 12.97 -10.80
C ARG A 13 -10.43 13.78 -11.63
N ILE A 14 -10.44 15.11 -11.50
CA ILE A 14 -9.47 16.00 -12.16
C ILE A 14 -8.06 15.71 -11.64
N ALA A 15 -7.87 15.61 -10.32
CA ALA A 15 -6.57 15.31 -9.72
C ALA A 15 -6.00 13.96 -10.17
N ARG A 16 -6.86 12.95 -10.43
CA ARG A 16 -6.44 11.67 -11.03
C ARG A 16 -6.04 11.83 -12.49
N LEU A 17 -6.81 12.56 -13.30
CA LEU A 17 -6.54 12.74 -14.74
C LEU A 17 -5.27 13.56 -15.01
N LEU A 18 -4.93 14.50 -14.13
CA LEU A 18 -3.74 15.34 -14.28
C LEU A 18 -2.45 14.64 -13.82
N LYS A 19 -2.54 13.51 -13.10
CA LYS A 19 -1.36 12.79 -12.63
C LYS A 19 -0.76 11.93 -13.74
N LYS A 20 0.54 12.10 -13.97
CA LYS A 20 1.36 11.20 -14.79
C LYS A 20 1.98 10.15 -13.87
N PRO A 21 1.45 8.91 -13.82
CA PRO A 21 1.99 7.89 -12.95
C PRO A 21 3.39 7.46 -13.41
N LYS A 22 4.30 7.28 -12.45
CA LYS A 22 5.61 6.68 -12.71
C LYS A 22 5.48 5.15 -12.67
N THR A 23 6.34 4.43 -13.39
CA THR A 23 6.27 2.96 -13.48
C THR A 23 7.55 2.35 -12.94
N LEU A 24 7.41 1.36 -12.05
CA LEU A 24 8.54 0.52 -11.63
C LEU A 24 8.80 -0.56 -12.70
N PRO A 25 10.04 -1.05 -12.84
CA PRO A 25 10.37 -2.07 -13.84
C PRO A 25 9.84 -3.48 -13.52
N TYR A 26 9.11 -3.66 -12.40
CA TYR A 26 8.55 -4.92 -11.93
C TYR A 26 7.07 -4.79 -11.62
N LYS A 27 6.40 -5.94 -11.43
CA LYS A 27 4.96 -5.97 -11.18
C LYS A 27 4.59 -5.28 -9.88
N VAL A 28 3.57 -4.43 -9.93
CA VAL A 28 3.03 -3.71 -8.77
C VAL A 28 1.57 -4.13 -8.56
N ILE A 29 1.29 -4.71 -7.40
CA ILE A 29 -0.06 -5.06 -6.94
C ILE A 29 -0.42 -4.11 -5.81
N SER A 30 -1.61 -3.51 -5.89
CA SER A 30 -2.12 -2.61 -4.87
C SER A 30 -3.24 -3.26 -4.10
N ILE A 31 -3.19 -3.13 -2.78
CA ILE A 31 -4.31 -3.44 -1.89
C ILE A 31 -4.80 -2.11 -1.33
N GLY A 32 -6.11 -1.89 -1.40
CA GLY A 32 -6.72 -0.76 -0.72
C GLY A 32 -8.21 -0.95 -0.54
N ASN A 33 -8.87 0.09 -0.08
CA ASN A 33 -10.30 0.08 0.18
C ASN A 33 -10.99 1.30 -0.40
N ILE A 34 -12.30 1.17 -0.55
CA ILE A 34 -13.20 2.26 -0.96
C ILE A 34 -13.92 2.92 0.23
N THR A 35 -13.92 2.30 1.41
CA THR A 35 -14.58 2.85 2.61
C THR A 35 -13.57 3.32 3.66
N LEU A 36 -13.84 4.43 4.34
CA LEU A 36 -13.08 4.88 5.50
C LEU A 36 -13.40 3.97 6.70
N GLY A 37 -12.45 3.10 7.07
CA GLY A 37 -12.61 2.13 8.15
C GLY A 37 -11.64 0.96 8.05
N GLY A 38 -11.65 0.09 9.06
CA GLY A 38 -10.84 -1.13 9.12
C GLY A 38 -11.41 -2.21 8.21
N THR A 39 -10.96 -2.25 6.96
CA THR A 39 -11.45 -3.17 5.92
C THR A 39 -10.63 -4.46 5.79
N GLY A 40 -9.78 -4.76 6.78
CA GLY A 40 -8.90 -5.94 6.76
C GLY A 40 -7.72 -5.83 5.78
N LYS A 41 -7.27 -4.61 5.44
CA LYS A 41 -6.12 -4.38 4.55
C LYS A 41 -4.85 -5.07 5.02
N THR A 42 -4.44 -4.83 6.26
CA THR A 42 -3.20 -5.42 6.79
C THR A 42 -3.23 -6.96 6.75
N PRO A 43 -4.28 -7.65 7.22
CA PRO A 43 -4.42 -9.09 7.01
C PRO A 43 -4.37 -9.52 5.53
N ALA A 44 -5.00 -8.78 4.62
CA ALA A 44 -4.97 -9.11 3.19
C ALA A 44 -3.57 -8.93 2.57
N VAL A 45 -2.82 -7.91 2.98
CA VAL A 45 -1.42 -7.68 2.56
C VAL A 45 -0.54 -8.83 3.03
N ILE A 46 -0.69 -9.24 4.29
CA ILE A 46 0.05 -10.38 4.87
C ILE A 46 -0.27 -11.65 4.08
N ALA A 47 -1.56 -11.99 3.92
CA ALA A 47 -1.99 -13.18 3.20
C ALA A 47 -1.51 -13.20 1.74
N LEU A 48 -1.54 -12.06 1.04
CA LEU A 48 -1.03 -11.96 -0.33
C LEU A 48 0.50 -12.17 -0.39
N ALA A 49 1.25 -11.58 0.54
CA ALA A 49 2.71 -11.71 0.59
C ALA A 49 3.12 -13.16 0.89
N GLU A 50 2.45 -13.82 1.84
CA GLU A 50 2.69 -15.23 2.15
C GLU A 50 2.36 -16.14 0.96
N GLU A 51 1.21 -15.93 0.33
CA GLU A 51 0.80 -16.73 -0.83
C GLU A 51 1.74 -16.51 -2.03
N ALA A 52 2.19 -15.28 -2.25
CA ALA A 52 3.19 -14.96 -3.26
C ALA A 52 4.50 -15.74 -3.01
N LYS A 53 5.00 -15.71 -1.77
CA LYS A 53 6.18 -16.50 -1.37
C LYS A 53 5.97 -17.99 -1.60
N ARG A 54 4.82 -18.53 -1.19
CA ARG A 54 4.48 -19.94 -1.35
C ARG A 54 4.49 -20.36 -2.83
N ARG A 55 4.18 -19.43 -3.74
CA ARG A 55 4.24 -19.62 -5.20
C ARG A 55 5.61 -19.33 -5.82
N GLY A 56 6.62 -19.02 -5.02
CA GLY A 56 7.98 -18.74 -5.48
C GLY A 56 8.20 -17.30 -5.96
N PHE A 57 7.29 -16.36 -5.63
CA PHE A 57 7.52 -14.93 -5.85
C PHE A 57 8.30 -14.32 -4.68
N GLN A 58 9.02 -13.23 -4.96
CA GLN A 58 9.69 -12.41 -3.96
C GLN A 58 8.88 -11.11 -3.75
N PRO A 59 7.97 -11.05 -2.76
CA PRO A 59 7.25 -9.82 -2.47
C PRO A 59 8.13 -8.78 -1.77
N CYS A 60 7.95 -7.51 -2.14
CA CYS A 60 8.45 -6.36 -1.42
C CYS A 60 7.29 -5.41 -1.12
N ILE A 61 7.05 -5.11 0.16
CA ILE A 61 5.93 -4.28 0.59
C ILE A 61 6.35 -2.82 0.65
N LEU A 62 5.54 -1.95 0.07
CA LEU A 62 5.69 -0.50 0.14
C LEU A 62 4.51 0.08 0.92
N THR A 63 4.78 0.58 2.12
CA THR A 63 3.78 1.16 3.04
C THR A 63 4.10 2.62 3.36
N ARG A 64 3.10 3.37 3.83
CA ARG A 64 3.24 4.78 4.24
C ARG A 64 3.72 4.82 5.68
N GLY A 65 3.47 3.75 6.44
CA GLY A 65 3.66 3.70 7.89
C GLY A 65 2.82 4.77 8.56
N TYR A 66 1.48 4.67 8.42
CA TYR A 66 0.55 5.62 9.02
C TYR A 66 0.83 5.75 10.53
N LYS A 67 0.79 6.99 11.05
CA LYS A 67 1.21 7.37 12.42
C LYS A 67 2.68 7.11 12.81
N GLY A 68 3.48 6.44 11.98
CA GLY A 68 4.90 6.24 12.26
C GLY A 68 5.71 7.55 12.09
N LYS A 69 6.66 7.80 12.97
CA LYS A 69 7.48 9.03 12.99
C LYS A 69 8.65 9.04 12.00
N ALA A 70 9.17 7.87 11.61
CA ALA A 70 10.32 7.79 10.71
C ALA A 70 10.00 8.44 9.34
N LYS A 71 10.91 9.25 8.81
CA LYS A 71 10.78 9.80 7.46
C LYS A 71 11.42 8.82 6.47
N GLY A 72 10.65 8.42 5.46
CA GLY A 72 11.13 7.52 4.40
C GLY A 72 11.87 8.25 3.26
N PRO A 73 12.43 7.50 2.30
CA PRO A 73 12.41 6.04 2.23
C PRO A 73 13.31 5.38 3.29
N CYS A 74 12.78 4.41 4.02
CA CYS A 74 13.53 3.61 4.98
C CYS A 74 12.99 2.19 5.12
N PHE A 75 13.84 1.27 5.58
CA PHE A 75 13.43 -0.11 5.86
C PHE A 75 12.69 -0.18 7.19
N VAL A 76 11.53 -0.84 7.18
CA VAL A 76 10.88 -1.34 8.40
C VAL A 76 11.49 -2.67 8.78
N THR A 77 11.69 -3.56 7.81
CA THR A 77 12.50 -4.78 7.93
C THR A 77 13.19 -5.05 6.59
N LYS A 78 14.34 -5.75 6.64
CA LYS A 78 15.05 -6.28 5.47
C LYS A 78 14.69 -7.74 5.17
N GLY A 79 13.65 -8.27 5.80
CA GLY A 79 13.26 -9.69 5.75
C GLY A 79 13.69 -10.50 6.96
N GLU A 80 14.24 -9.86 7.97
CA GLU A 80 14.56 -10.44 9.28
C GLU A 80 13.70 -9.72 10.33
N GLU A 81 14.26 -9.44 11.50
CA GLU A 81 13.61 -8.67 12.55
C GLU A 81 13.30 -7.22 12.13
N PRO A 82 12.28 -6.58 12.76
CA PRO A 82 12.03 -5.16 12.55
C PRO A 82 13.24 -4.29 12.92
N LEU A 83 13.56 -3.35 12.03
CA LEU A 83 14.61 -2.35 12.22
C LEU A 83 14.10 -1.06 12.88
N LEU A 84 12.77 -0.90 12.91
CA LEU A 84 12.09 0.26 13.48
C LEU A 84 11.11 -0.22 14.53
N ASP A 85 11.04 0.47 15.66
CA ASP A 85 9.98 0.25 16.65
C ASP A 85 8.61 0.71 16.12
N VAL A 86 7.55 0.33 16.84
CA VAL A 86 6.16 0.69 16.53
C VAL A 86 5.98 2.21 16.34
N SER A 87 6.64 3.03 17.16
CA SER A 87 6.52 4.50 17.08
C SER A 87 7.13 5.07 15.80
N GLN A 88 8.16 4.41 15.26
CA GLN A 88 8.86 4.81 14.05
C GLN A 88 8.18 4.25 12.79
N ALA A 89 7.86 2.95 12.80
CA ALA A 89 7.25 2.25 11.68
C ALA A 89 5.77 2.63 11.50
N GLY A 90 5.04 2.77 12.60
CA GLY A 90 3.58 2.76 12.65
C GLY A 90 3.05 1.34 12.85
N ASP A 91 1.91 1.23 13.55
CA ASP A 91 1.35 -0.04 14.03
C ASP A 91 1.20 -1.10 12.92
N GLU A 92 0.63 -0.73 11.77
CA GLU A 92 0.40 -1.65 10.64
C GLU A 92 1.71 -2.12 10.01
N ALA A 93 2.67 -1.21 9.84
CA ALA A 93 3.96 -1.54 9.24
C ALA A 93 4.79 -2.47 10.14
N TYR A 94 4.78 -2.19 11.44
CA TYR A 94 5.43 -3.03 12.45
C TYR A 94 4.78 -4.42 12.52
N LEU A 95 3.44 -4.49 12.54
CA LEU A 95 2.71 -5.75 12.52
C LEU A 95 3.06 -6.59 11.30
N MET A 96 3.15 -5.99 10.11
CA MET A 96 3.56 -6.70 8.90
C MET A 96 5.00 -7.20 9.00
N SER A 97 5.94 -6.44 9.60
CA SER A 97 7.32 -6.91 9.76
C SER A 97 7.47 -8.07 10.71
N GLU A 98 6.65 -8.13 11.77
CA GLU A 98 6.62 -9.27 12.70
C GLU A 98 5.99 -10.51 12.05
N ALA A 99 4.91 -10.32 11.28
CA ALA A 99 4.19 -11.42 10.65
C ALA A 99 4.93 -12.03 9.45
N LEU A 100 5.72 -11.24 8.71
CA LEU A 100 6.29 -11.64 7.43
C LEU A 100 7.81 -11.81 7.48
N SER A 101 8.25 -13.00 7.90
CA SER A 101 9.65 -13.40 7.75
C SER A 101 10.07 -13.43 6.27
N GLY A 102 11.27 -12.95 5.93
CA GLY A 102 11.83 -12.98 4.58
C GLY A 102 11.20 -12.00 3.58
N VAL A 103 10.37 -11.04 4.04
CA VAL A 103 9.76 -10.00 3.19
C VAL A 103 10.39 -8.65 3.50
N VAL A 104 10.89 -7.97 2.46
CA VAL A 104 11.40 -6.59 2.60
C VAL A 104 10.22 -5.63 2.69
N ILE A 105 10.19 -4.80 3.73
CA ILE A 105 9.14 -3.79 3.94
C ILE A 105 9.76 -2.41 4.00
N ILE A 106 9.31 -1.52 3.14
CA ILE A 106 9.80 -0.15 3.02
C ILE A 106 8.69 0.83 3.38
N LYS A 107 9.02 1.75 4.28
CA LYS A 107 8.21 2.92 4.60
C LYS A 107 8.64 4.08 3.70
N CYS A 108 7.74 4.56 2.86
CA CYS A 108 7.97 5.77 2.07
C CYS A 108 6.67 6.43 1.63
N ALA A 109 6.53 7.75 1.75
CA ALA A 109 5.31 8.45 1.33
C ALA A 109 5.09 8.43 -0.19
N ASP A 110 6.17 8.60 -0.97
CA ASP A 110 6.19 8.35 -2.41
C ASP A 110 6.55 6.87 -2.65
N ARG A 111 5.59 6.11 -3.18
CA ARG A 111 5.76 4.67 -3.39
C ARG A 111 6.69 4.36 -4.55
N TYR A 112 6.80 5.24 -5.53
CA TYR A 112 7.79 5.08 -6.59
C TYR A 112 9.20 5.22 -6.01
N GLU A 113 9.44 6.24 -5.18
CA GLU A 113 10.73 6.40 -4.50
C GLU A 113 11.06 5.22 -3.58
N GLY A 114 10.06 4.71 -2.85
CA GLY A 114 10.21 3.50 -2.05
C GLY A 114 10.61 2.28 -2.87
N GLY A 115 9.97 2.06 -4.03
CA GLY A 115 10.33 0.98 -4.94
C GLY A 115 11.74 1.12 -5.51
N MET A 116 12.13 2.32 -5.95
CA MET A 116 13.49 2.58 -6.44
C MET A 116 14.55 2.40 -5.33
N PHE A 117 14.24 2.82 -4.10
CA PHE A 117 15.08 2.57 -2.94
C PHE A 117 15.29 1.08 -2.68
N ALA A 118 14.23 0.27 -2.81
CA ALA A 118 14.30 -1.19 -2.70
C ALA A 118 15.23 -1.81 -3.76
N LEU A 119 15.08 -1.39 -5.02
CA LEU A 119 15.87 -1.91 -6.14
C LEU A 119 17.36 -1.58 -5.99
N ASN A 120 17.67 -0.38 -5.50
CA ASN A 120 19.05 0.07 -5.32
C ASN A 120 19.73 -0.54 -4.09
N SER A 121 18.99 -1.18 -3.18
CA SER A 121 19.56 -1.69 -1.92
C SER A 121 20.25 -3.05 -2.03
N GLN A 122 20.17 -3.71 -3.19
CA GLN A 122 20.74 -5.04 -3.44
C GLN A 122 20.19 -6.16 -2.52
N LEU A 123 19.07 -5.93 -1.83
CA LEU A 123 18.41 -6.94 -0.99
C LEU A 123 17.47 -7.85 -1.81
N LEU A 124 17.09 -7.39 -3.00
CA LEU A 124 16.12 -8.06 -3.85
C LEU A 124 16.85 -8.78 -4.99
N THR A 125 16.35 -9.97 -5.34
CA THR A 125 16.81 -10.67 -6.54
C THR A 125 16.07 -10.07 -7.72
N LEU A 126 16.83 -9.44 -8.62
CA LEU A 126 16.29 -8.72 -9.77
C LEU A 126 15.90 -9.68 -10.90
N ASN A 127 14.78 -10.36 -10.74
CA ASN A 127 14.23 -11.30 -11.71
C ASN A 127 12.69 -11.14 -11.84
N SER A 128 12.05 -11.93 -12.70
CA SER A 128 10.61 -11.87 -12.95
C SER A 128 9.72 -12.28 -11.76
N GLN A 129 10.31 -12.82 -10.68
CA GLN A 129 9.59 -13.22 -9.46
C GLN A 129 9.46 -12.06 -8.47
N LEU A 130 10.21 -10.97 -8.65
CA LEU A 130 10.07 -9.78 -7.83
C LEU A 130 8.73 -9.08 -8.11
N ILE A 131 7.94 -8.90 -7.04
CA ILE A 131 6.68 -8.16 -7.08
C ILE A 131 6.64 -7.14 -5.95
N PHE A 132 6.09 -5.96 -6.24
CA PHE A 132 5.81 -4.92 -5.25
C PHE A 132 4.36 -5.00 -4.80
N ILE A 133 4.13 -4.97 -3.49
CA ILE A 133 2.78 -4.92 -2.89
C ILE A 133 2.61 -3.56 -2.21
N LEU A 134 1.62 -2.79 -2.64
CA LEU A 134 1.27 -1.51 -2.03
C LEU A 134 0.24 -1.74 -0.93
N ASP A 135 0.65 -1.43 0.30
CA ASP A 135 -0.26 -1.29 1.43
C ASP A 135 -0.94 0.09 1.35
N ASP A 136 -2.28 0.05 1.29
CA ASP A 136 -3.18 1.18 1.07
C ASP A 136 -2.92 1.97 -0.22
N GLY A 137 -2.67 1.23 -1.31
CA GLY A 137 -2.26 1.78 -2.61
C GLY A 137 -3.37 2.36 -3.48
N PHE A 138 -4.65 2.12 -3.16
CA PHE A 138 -5.77 2.41 -4.07
C PHE A 138 -5.89 3.91 -4.41
N GLN A 139 -5.72 4.77 -3.41
CA GLN A 139 -5.71 6.22 -3.60
C GLN A 139 -4.37 6.76 -4.15
N HIS A 140 -3.31 5.95 -4.11
CA HIS A 140 -1.98 6.34 -4.54
C HIS A 140 -1.82 6.27 -6.07
N CYS A 141 -2.32 7.29 -6.76
CA CYS A 141 -2.34 7.35 -8.23
C CYS A 141 -1.01 7.83 -8.86
N GLN A 142 0.07 7.99 -8.07
CA GLN A 142 1.37 8.46 -8.56
C GLN A 142 2.29 7.33 -9.05
N LEU A 143 1.99 6.10 -8.66
CA LEU A 143 2.69 4.90 -9.09
C LEU A 143 1.71 4.06 -9.93
N ASN A 144 2.16 3.62 -11.10
CA ASN A 144 1.42 2.71 -11.96
C ASN A 144 1.32 1.33 -11.31
N ARG A 145 0.17 0.67 -11.48
CA ARG A 145 -0.17 -0.59 -10.82
C ARG A 145 -0.66 -1.57 -11.87
N ASP A 146 -0.12 -2.77 -11.89
CA ASP A 146 -0.55 -3.83 -12.81
C ASP A 146 -1.90 -4.41 -12.39
N LYS A 147 -2.16 -4.46 -11.08
CA LYS A 147 -3.40 -4.95 -10.49
C LYS A 147 -3.76 -4.11 -9.26
N ASP A 148 -5.06 -3.82 -9.14
CA ASP A 148 -5.67 -3.24 -7.94
C ASP A 148 -6.63 -4.28 -7.35
N ILE A 149 -6.40 -4.63 -6.08
CA ILE A 149 -7.28 -5.45 -5.24
C ILE A 149 -7.99 -4.50 -4.28
N VAL A 150 -9.30 -4.38 -4.43
CA VAL A 150 -10.14 -3.51 -3.60
C VAL A 150 -10.87 -4.35 -2.58
N LEU A 151 -10.63 -4.08 -1.31
CA LEU A 151 -11.33 -4.68 -0.20
C LEU A 151 -12.63 -3.93 0.07
N ILE A 152 -13.70 -4.70 0.22
CA ILE A 152 -15.04 -4.22 0.53
C ILE A 152 -15.44 -4.88 1.84
N ASP A 153 -15.90 -4.09 2.81
CA ASP A 153 -16.43 -4.60 4.06
C ASP A 153 -17.74 -5.35 3.79
N ALA A 154 -17.75 -6.66 4.00
CA ALA A 154 -18.93 -7.50 3.76
C ALA A 154 -20.12 -7.14 4.67
N THR A 155 -19.86 -6.56 5.85
CA THR A 155 -20.89 -6.16 6.80
C THR A 155 -21.51 -4.81 6.45
N ASN A 156 -20.77 -3.97 5.72
CA ASN A 156 -21.22 -2.64 5.31
C ASN A 156 -20.57 -2.19 3.98
N PRO A 157 -20.94 -2.80 2.84
CA PRO A 157 -20.16 -2.74 1.60
C PRO A 157 -20.04 -1.34 0.98
N PHE A 158 -21.02 -0.46 1.23
CA PHE A 158 -21.04 0.89 0.67
C PHE A 158 -21.38 1.96 1.70
N ASP A 159 -21.38 1.63 2.99
CA ASP A 159 -21.89 2.51 4.03
C ASP A 159 -23.28 3.06 3.68
N ASN A 160 -23.45 4.38 3.62
CA ASN A 160 -24.69 5.03 3.19
C ASN A 160 -24.72 5.40 1.68
N GLY A 161 -23.78 4.92 0.87
CA GLY A 161 -23.68 5.20 -0.56
C GLY A 161 -23.22 6.62 -0.92
N LYS A 162 -22.80 7.43 0.07
CA LYS A 162 -22.35 8.81 -0.14
C LYS A 162 -20.84 8.93 0.01
N LEU A 163 -20.21 9.78 -0.81
CA LEU A 163 -18.80 10.10 -0.67
C LEU A 163 -18.55 10.90 0.61
N PHE A 164 -17.34 10.81 1.14
CA PHE A 164 -16.85 11.69 2.20
C PHE A 164 -17.04 13.17 1.84
N PRO A 165 -17.48 14.04 2.78
CA PRO A 165 -17.76 13.78 4.21
C PRO A 165 -19.20 13.32 4.54
N GLU A 166 -20.09 13.19 3.53
CA GLU A 166 -21.50 12.79 3.75
C GLU A 166 -21.67 11.29 4.05
N GLY A 167 -20.65 10.50 3.70
CA GLY A 167 -20.53 9.08 4.00
C GLY A 167 -19.06 8.68 4.09
N ARG A 168 -18.80 7.38 4.12
CA ARG A 168 -17.42 6.85 4.23
C ARG A 168 -16.82 6.41 2.90
N LEU A 169 -17.51 6.58 1.76
CA LEU A 169 -16.97 6.26 0.42
C LEU A 169 -16.00 7.33 -0.13
#